data_AF-A0AAN8AIV0-F1
#
_entry.id   AF-A0AAN8AIV0-F1
#
_cell.length_a   1.000
_cell.length_b   1.000
_cell.length_c   1.000
_cell.angle_alpha   90.00
_cell.angle_beta   90.00
_cell.angle_gamma   90.00
#
_symmetry.space_group_name_H-M   'P 1'
#
loop_
_entity.id
_entity.type
_entity.pdbx_description
1 polymer ?
#
loop_
_entity_poly.entity_id
_entity_poly.type
_entity_poly.pdbx_seq_one_letter_code
_entity_poly.pdbx_strand_id
1 'polypeptide(L)'
;METMKSARKNDAGDVGSDLSEQIKAATKDSHIRAENTTLMLSYQRGQITLPQYKLLLCSLYEIYRALEEELDRNASHPAVAPIYFPQELARLETLEGDLEHFFGSEWRQRVIVPAATVRYQERIRRIGAESPDLLVAHAYTRYLGDLSGGQVLGKITQKSLGLSSKEGLSFFSFPGVSSPHRFKQLYRGRMNSIELTEERREELLREANTAFLLNIQVFDDLQKMLSVTTEAADQSEGNAGKTKNMFLSLPSMQFTVGVCVALTTVGLGLYAL
;
A
#
# COMPACT_ATOMS: atom_id res chain seq x y z
N MET A 1 53.51 40.09 8.76
CA MET A 1 52.73 40.31 7.53
C MET A 1 52.79 39.05 6.70
N GLU A 2 51.73 38.37 6.31
CA GLU A 2 50.32 38.33 6.70
C GLU A 2 49.84 37.10 5.92
N THR A 3 49.43 36.04 6.60
CA THR A 3 48.87 34.86 5.96
C THR A 3 47.51 35.25 5.38
N MET A 4 47.38 35.20 4.05
CA MET A 4 46.13 35.43 3.35
C MET A 4 45.09 34.41 3.81
N LYS A 5 44.17 34.90 4.64
CA LYS A 5 42.99 34.19 5.12
C LYS A 5 42.04 34.06 3.94
N SER A 6 42.08 32.90 3.27
CA SER A 6 41.11 32.56 2.23
C SER A 6 39.71 32.55 2.84
N ALA A 7 38.93 33.56 2.46
CA ALA A 7 37.52 33.65 2.78
C ALA A 7 36.80 32.50 2.08
N ARG A 8 36.54 31.41 2.80
CA ARG A 8 35.44 30.50 2.45
C ARG A 8 34.16 31.30 2.58
N LYS A 9 33.72 31.81 1.44
CA LYS A 9 32.35 32.24 1.18
C LYS A 9 31.45 31.10 1.66
N ASN A 10 30.75 31.32 2.76
CA ASN A 10 29.57 30.53 3.11
C ASN A 10 28.57 30.75 1.99
N ASP A 11 28.57 29.85 1.00
CA ASP A 11 27.47 29.71 0.07
C ASP A 11 26.36 28.96 0.82
N ALA A 12 25.77 29.67 1.79
CA ALA A 12 24.49 29.33 2.36
C ALA A 12 23.43 29.74 1.33
N GLY A 13 23.34 28.96 0.26
CA GLY A 13 22.11 28.84 -0.50
C GLY A 13 21.20 27.92 0.30
N ASP A 14 20.31 28.50 1.08
CA ASP A 14 19.10 27.82 1.56
C ASP A 14 18.22 27.54 0.34
N VAL A 15 18.58 26.49 -0.41
CA VAL A 15 17.69 25.82 -1.36
C VAL A 15 17.11 24.67 -0.56
N GLY A 16 15.94 24.91 0.04
CA GLY A 16 15.21 23.90 0.81
C GLY A 16 15.16 22.57 0.04
N SER A 17 15.46 21.48 0.74
CA SER A 17 15.64 20.13 0.16
C SER A 17 14.63 19.76 -0.92
N ASP A 18 15.03 18.98 -1.92
CA ASP A 18 14.16 18.44 -2.98
C ASP A 18 12.79 17.94 -2.47
N LEU A 19 11.71 18.14 -3.27
CA LEU A 19 10.35 17.73 -2.91
C LEU A 19 10.28 16.25 -2.51
N SER A 20 11.02 15.38 -3.19
CA SER A 20 11.09 13.95 -2.87
C SER A 20 11.66 13.65 -1.50
N GLU A 21 12.69 14.40 -1.08
CA GLU A 21 13.28 14.22 0.24
C GLU A 21 12.38 14.80 1.32
N GLN A 22 11.71 15.93 1.05
CA GLN A 22 10.72 16.50 1.96
C GLN A 22 9.55 15.55 2.21
N ILE A 23 8.93 14.99 1.16
CA ILE A 23 7.82 14.02 1.31
C ILE A 23 8.30 12.80 2.09
N LYS A 24 9.47 12.24 1.75
CA LYS A 24 10.05 11.09 2.46
C LYS A 24 10.26 11.38 3.94
N ALA A 25 10.81 12.55 4.28
CA ALA A 25 11.00 12.97 5.66
C ALA A 25 9.65 13.15 6.38
N ALA A 26 8.71 13.88 5.76
CA ALA A 26 7.41 14.20 6.34
C ALA A 26 6.51 12.98 6.56
N THR A 27 6.66 11.92 5.75
CA THR A 27 5.84 10.71 5.83
C THR A 27 6.48 9.56 6.58
N LYS A 28 7.71 9.73 7.11
CA LYS A 28 8.48 8.66 7.76
C LYS A 28 7.69 7.94 8.86
N ASP A 29 7.09 8.69 9.77
CA ASP A 29 6.36 8.09 10.91
C ASP A 29 5.05 7.43 10.45
N SER A 30 4.37 8.04 9.49
CA SER A 30 3.15 7.49 8.89
C SER A 30 3.42 6.19 8.10
N HIS A 31 4.57 6.11 7.42
CA HIS A 31 5.04 4.88 6.78
C HIS A 31 5.32 3.77 7.80
N ILE A 32 6.06 4.07 8.87
CA ILE A 32 6.33 3.11 9.95
C ILE A 32 5.01 2.60 10.53
N ARG A 33 4.04 3.50 10.79
CA ARG A 33 2.73 3.12 11.30
C ARG A 33 1.96 2.21 10.33
N ALA A 34 2.00 2.50 9.02
CA ALA A 34 1.35 1.68 8.00
C ALA A 34 1.90 0.25 7.96
N GLU A 35 3.22 0.10 8.02
CA GLU A 35 3.89 -1.21 8.06
C GLU A 35 3.59 -2.00 9.35
N ASN A 36 3.25 -1.30 10.44
CA ASN A 36 2.97 -1.90 11.74
C ASN A 36 1.46 -2.08 12.04
N THR A 37 0.58 -1.91 11.05
CA THR A 37 -0.83 -2.31 11.20
C THR A 37 -0.95 -3.81 11.42
N THR A 38 -1.99 -4.27 12.12
CA THR A 38 -2.19 -5.70 12.42
C THR A 38 -2.21 -6.55 11.16
N LEU A 39 -2.94 -6.09 10.12
CA LEU A 39 -3.00 -6.77 8.84
C LEU A 39 -1.61 -6.88 8.19
N MET A 40 -0.85 -5.78 8.15
CA MET A 40 0.46 -5.77 7.49
C MET A 40 1.51 -6.59 8.24
N LEU A 41 1.52 -6.56 9.58
CA LEU A 41 2.39 -7.41 10.39
C LEU A 41 2.09 -8.90 10.18
N SER A 42 0.81 -9.27 10.09
CA SER A 42 0.38 -10.63 9.76
C SER A 42 0.84 -11.01 8.34
N TYR A 43 0.62 -10.12 7.38
CA TYR A 43 1.02 -10.30 5.99
C TYR A 43 2.52 -10.53 5.87
N GLN A 44 3.35 -9.67 6.46
CA GLN A 44 4.82 -9.79 6.43
C GLN A 44 5.33 -11.10 7.04
N ARG A 45 4.60 -11.69 8.01
CA ARG A 45 4.89 -13.01 8.59
C ARG A 45 4.39 -14.19 7.73
N GLY A 46 3.81 -13.90 6.57
CA GLY A 46 3.24 -14.89 5.66
C GLY A 46 1.91 -15.47 6.13
N GLN A 47 1.19 -14.76 7.00
CA GLN A 47 -0.10 -15.20 7.57
C GLN A 47 -1.30 -14.58 6.85
N ILE A 48 -1.10 -14.09 5.62
CA ILE A 48 -2.19 -13.60 4.78
C ILE A 48 -3.01 -14.78 4.26
N THR A 49 -4.33 -14.72 4.43
CA THR A 49 -5.28 -15.71 3.91
C THR A 49 -5.82 -15.30 2.54
N LEU A 50 -6.35 -16.26 1.77
CA LEU A 50 -6.95 -15.97 0.47
C LEU A 50 -8.14 -14.97 0.57
N PRO A 51 -9.08 -15.09 1.55
CA PRO A 51 -10.13 -14.09 1.73
C PRO A 51 -9.59 -12.67 2.02
N GLN A 52 -8.56 -12.56 2.86
CA GLN A 52 -7.89 -11.28 3.13
C GLN A 52 -7.27 -10.68 1.88
N TYR A 53 -6.56 -11.50 1.11
CA TYR A 53 -5.93 -11.04 -0.11
C TYR A 53 -6.96 -10.58 -1.15
N LYS A 54 -8.06 -11.32 -1.31
CA LYS A 54 -9.16 -10.93 -2.21
C LYS A 54 -9.82 -9.60 -1.82
N LEU A 55 -10.09 -9.37 -0.54
CA LEU A 55 -10.65 -8.09 -0.07
C LEU A 55 -9.66 -6.92 -0.23
N LEU A 56 -8.36 -7.20 -0.04
CA LEU A 56 -7.31 -6.24 -0.33
C LEU A 56 -7.31 -5.86 -1.82
N LEU A 57 -7.37 -6.84 -2.73
CA LEU A 57 -7.45 -6.58 -4.17
C LEU A 57 -8.68 -5.76 -4.55
N CYS A 58 -9.86 -6.06 -3.99
CA CYS A 58 -11.06 -5.25 -4.20
C CYS A 58 -10.84 -3.79 -3.78
N SER A 59 -10.22 -3.57 -2.62
CA SER A 59 -9.95 -2.22 -2.12
C SER A 59 -8.91 -1.48 -2.95
N LEU A 60 -7.85 -2.18 -3.38
CA LEU A 60 -6.84 -1.62 -4.27
C LEU A 60 -7.46 -1.24 -5.61
N TYR A 61 -8.24 -2.12 -6.25
CA TYR A 61 -8.94 -1.82 -7.49
C TYR A 61 -9.73 -0.51 -7.41
N GLU A 62 -10.53 -0.36 -6.38
CA GLU A 62 -11.34 0.83 -6.16
C GLU A 62 -10.48 2.10 -5.95
N ILE A 63 -9.38 2.01 -5.19
CA ILE A 63 -8.45 3.13 -4.97
C ILE A 63 -7.69 3.52 -6.24
N TYR A 64 -7.09 2.55 -6.96
CA TYR A 64 -6.36 2.82 -8.20
C TYR A 64 -7.30 3.29 -9.30
N ARG A 65 -8.55 2.83 -9.33
CA ARG A 65 -9.56 3.38 -10.26
C ARG A 65 -9.73 4.87 -10.07
N ALA A 66 -9.96 5.32 -8.83
CA ALA A 66 -10.08 6.74 -8.54
C ALA A 66 -8.78 7.50 -8.83
N LEU A 67 -7.62 6.94 -8.48
CA LEU A 67 -6.32 7.59 -8.70
C LEU A 67 -6.01 7.75 -10.19
N GLU A 68 -6.15 6.70 -10.97
CA GLU A 68 -5.79 6.68 -12.39
C GLU A 68 -6.75 7.51 -13.22
N GLU A 69 -8.06 7.47 -12.93
CA GLU A 69 -9.04 8.37 -13.58
C GLU A 69 -8.73 9.85 -13.33
N GLU A 70 -8.32 10.22 -12.11
CA GLU A 70 -7.98 11.61 -11.80
C GLU A 70 -6.59 12.02 -12.30
N LEU A 71 -5.63 11.09 -12.39
CA LEU A 71 -4.35 11.34 -13.07
C LEU A 71 -4.57 11.55 -14.57
N ASP A 72 -5.41 10.74 -15.21
CA ASP A 72 -5.75 10.89 -16.64
C ASP A 72 -6.47 12.23 -16.90
N ARG A 73 -7.46 12.58 -16.06
CA ARG A 73 -8.17 13.86 -16.15
C ARG A 73 -7.22 15.05 -16.05
N ASN A 74 -6.19 14.95 -15.23
CA ASN A 74 -5.24 16.03 -14.92
C ASN A 74 -3.88 15.83 -15.61
N ALA A 75 -3.77 14.98 -16.62
CA ALA A 75 -2.49 14.61 -17.23
C ALA A 75 -1.69 15.81 -17.80
N SER A 76 -2.37 16.88 -18.19
CA SER A 76 -1.74 18.12 -18.68
C SER A 76 -1.49 19.17 -17.59
N HIS A 77 -1.91 18.93 -16.35
CA HIS A 77 -1.69 19.87 -15.25
C HIS A 77 -0.18 19.97 -14.95
N PRO A 78 0.40 21.18 -14.78
CA PRO A 78 1.85 21.35 -14.64
C PRO A 78 2.51 20.52 -13.52
N ALA A 79 1.79 20.27 -12.43
CA ALA A 79 2.29 19.43 -11.33
C ALA A 79 2.11 17.92 -11.55
N VAL A 80 1.16 17.50 -12.38
CA VAL A 80 0.86 16.07 -12.64
C VAL A 80 1.63 15.56 -13.85
N ALA A 81 1.73 16.36 -14.91
CA ALA A 81 2.41 15.99 -16.15
C ALA A 81 3.82 15.40 -15.94
N PRO A 82 4.67 15.91 -15.02
CA PRO A 82 6.01 15.34 -14.81
C PRO A 82 6.01 13.91 -14.27
N ILE A 83 4.97 13.52 -13.52
CA ILE A 83 4.86 12.20 -12.87
C ILE A 83 3.88 11.25 -13.58
N TYR A 84 3.32 11.64 -14.73
CA TYR A 84 2.33 10.87 -15.45
C TYR A 84 2.99 9.77 -16.31
N PHE A 85 3.05 8.56 -15.75
CA PHE A 85 3.67 7.37 -16.37
C PHE A 85 2.69 6.19 -16.48
N PRO A 86 1.61 6.31 -17.27
CA PRO A 86 0.56 5.29 -17.31
C PRO A 86 1.07 3.94 -17.85
N GLN A 87 1.98 3.93 -18.84
CA GLN A 87 2.48 2.67 -19.41
C GLN A 87 3.32 1.87 -18.39
N GLU A 88 4.03 2.55 -17.51
CA GLU A 88 4.91 1.92 -16.52
C GLU A 88 4.21 1.62 -15.21
N LEU A 89 3.30 2.50 -14.76
CA LEU A 89 2.76 2.49 -13.40
C LEU A 89 1.28 2.12 -13.28
N ALA A 90 0.46 2.24 -14.34
CA ALA A 90 -0.97 1.96 -14.21
C ALA A 90 -1.22 0.53 -13.71
N ARG A 91 -2.11 0.38 -12.74
CA ARG A 91 -2.41 -0.87 -12.04
C ARG A 91 -3.79 -1.40 -12.39
N LEU A 92 -4.69 -0.58 -12.93
CA LEU A 92 -6.08 -0.99 -13.19
C LEU A 92 -6.17 -2.31 -13.95
N GLU A 93 -5.55 -2.41 -15.14
CA GLU A 93 -5.61 -3.64 -15.95
C GLU A 93 -5.09 -4.87 -15.18
N THR A 94 -3.99 -4.71 -14.44
CA THR A 94 -3.44 -5.80 -13.62
C THR A 94 -4.36 -6.22 -12.47
N LEU A 95 -5.05 -5.27 -11.84
CA LEU A 95 -6.01 -5.52 -10.77
C LEU A 95 -7.29 -6.17 -11.31
N GLU A 96 -7.76 -5.75 -12.49
CA GLU A 96 -8.90 -6.40 -13.16
C GLU A 96 -8.60 -7.87 -13.47
N GLY A 97 -7.40 -8.16 -14.01
CA GLY A 97 -6.97 -9.54 -14.27
C GLY A 97 -6.86 -10.39 -13.00
N ASP A 98 -6.33 -9.82 -11.91
CA ASP A 98 -6.25 -10.54 -10.63
C ASP A 98 -7.63 -10.78 -10.02
N LEU A 99 -8.56 -9.82 -10.13
CA LEU A 99 -9.93 -9.98 -9.67
C LEU A 99 -10.69 -11.01 -10.51
N GLU A 100 -10.55 -11.00 -11.83
CA GLU A 100 -11.15 -12.00 -12.70
C GLU A 100 -10.64 -13.41 -12.38
N HIS A 101 -9.34 -13.56 -12.10
CA HIS A 101 -8.76 -14.85 -11.68
C HIS A 101 -9.44 -15.40 -10.40
N PHE A 102 -9.66 -14.56 -9.38
CA PHE A 102 -10.21 -15.01 -8.10
C PHE A 102 -11.74 -15.05 -8.00
N PHE A 103 -12.44 -14.29 -8.84
CA PHE A 103 -13.89 -14.12 -8.74
C PHE A 103 -14.67 -14.52 -10.01
N GLY A 104 -13.96 -14.82 -11.11
CA GLY A 104 -14.54 -15.13 -12.43
C GLY A 104 -14.95 -13.89 -13.22
N SER A 105 -15.57 -14.08 -14.38
CA SER A 105 -15.96 -13.00 -15.30
C SER A 105 -16.88 -11.95 -14.66
N GLU A 106 -17.70 -12.36 -13.69
CA GLU A 106 -18.62 -11.48 -12.94
C GLU A 106 -17.98 -10.82 -11.71
N TRP A 107 -16.64 -10.71 -11.68
CA TRP A 107 -15.91 -10.16 -10.53
C TRP A 107 -16.38 -8.77 -10.12
N ARG A 108 -16.79 -7.92 -11.08
CA ARG A 108 -17.27 -6.56 -10.82
C ARG A 108 -18.46 -6.52 -9.86
N GLN A 109 -19.36 -7.51 -9.94
CA GLN A 109 -20.53 -7.63 -9.06
C GLN A 109 -20.17 -8.10 -7.64
N ARG A 110 -18.93 -8.57 -7.44
CA ARG A 110 -18.43 -9.15 -6.19
C ARG A 110 -17.44 -8.24 -5.46
N VAL A 111 -17.15 -7.05 -6.00
CA VAL A 111 -16.31 -6.05 -5.36
C VAL A 111 -17.05 -5.50 -4.14
N ILE A 112 -16.61 -5.92 -2.97
CA ILE A 112 -17.07 -5.42 -1.67
C ILE A 112 -15.85 -4.82 -0.98
N VAL A 113 -16.00 -3.57 -0.53
CA VAL A 113 -14.92 -2.80 0.09
C VAL A 113 -15.38 -2.19 1.42
N PRO A 114 -14.47 -1.99 2.39
CA PRO A 114 -14.79 -1.29 3.62
C PRO A 114 -15.10 0.19 3.38
N ALA A 115 -15.77 0.81 4.36
CA ALA A 115 -16.06 2.24 4.33
C ALA A 115 -14.78 3.11 4.22
N ALA A 116 -13.65 2.66 4.76
CA ALA A 116 -12.36 3.34 4.59
C ALA A 116 -11.92 3.44 3.12
N THR A 117 -12.17 2.41 2.30
CA THR A 117 -11.84 2.44 0.88
C THR A 117 -12.66 3.51 0.18
N VAL A 118 -13.97 3.57 0.43
CA VAL A 118 -14.86 4.60 -0.14
C VAL A 118 -14.38 6.00 0.22
N ARG A 119 -14.04 6.26 1.50
CA ARG A 119 -13.48 7.55 1.93
C ARG A 119 -12.19 7.91 1.21
N TYR A 120 -11.32 6.92 0.96
CA TYR A 120 -10.07 7.15 0.25
C TYR A 120 -10.34 7.55 -1.22
N GLN A 121 -11.24 6.84 -1.90
CA GLN A 121 -11.63 7.19 -3.26
C GLN A 121 -12.24 8.59 -3.35
N GLU A 122 -13.15 8.93 -2.43
CA GLU A 122 -13.76 10.25 -2.36
C GLU A 122 -12.71 11.35 -2.16
N ARG A 123 -11.70 11.12 -1.30
CA ARG A 123 -10.60 12.07 -1.12
C ARG A 123 -9.81 12.26 -2.41
N ILE A 124 -9.45 11.18 -3.11
CA ILE A 124 -8.71 11.26 -4.37
C ILE A 124 -9.52 12.04 -5.41
N ARG A 125 -10.80 11.71 -5.59
CA ARG A 125 -11.69 12.40 -6.54
C ARG A 125 -11.82 13.88 -6.22
N ARG A 126 -11.99 14.22 -4.95
CA ARG A 126 -12.05 15.62 -4.50
C ARG A 126 -10.74 16.35 -4.81
N ILE A 127 -9.59 15.73 -4.53
CA ILE A 127 -8.28 16.30 -4.83
C ILE A 127 -8.08 16.50 -6.34
N GLY A 128 -8.43 15.50 -7.16
CA GLY A 128 -8.35 15.60 -8.61
C GLY A 128 -9.24 16.69 -9.21
N ALA A 129 -10.37 17.01 -8.57
CA ALA A 129 -11.27 18.06 -9.01
C ALA A 129 -10.89 19.46 -8.50
N GLU A 130 -10.47 19.58 -7.23
CA GLU A 130 -10.32 20.87 -6.55
C GLU A 130 -8.85 21.33 -6.47
N SER A 131 -7.90 20.40 -6.36
CA SER A 131 -6.47 20.67 -6.10
C SER A 131 -5.54 19.66 -6.79
N PRO A 132 -5.49 19.63 -8.14
CA PRO A 132 -4.80 18.57 -8.89
C PRO A 132 -3.31 18.40 -8.58
N ASP A 133 -2.62 19.47 -8.17
CA ASP A 133 -1.22 19.42 -7.74
C ASP A 133 -1.00 18.51 -6.52
N LEU A 134 -2.01 18.32 -5.67
CA LEU A 134 -1.93 17.41 -4.53
C LEU A 134 -2.12 15.93 -4.92
N LEU A 135 -2.51 15.61 -6.17
CA LEU A 135 -2.53 14.22 -6.66
C LEU A 135 -1.14 13.57 -6.59
N VAL A 136 -0.08 14.37 -6.69
CA VAL A 136 1.31 13.93 -6.56
C VAL A 136 1.55 13.21 -5.24
N ALA A 137 0.92 13.66 -4.15
CA ALA A 137 1.02 13.03 -2.83
C ALA A 137 0.44 11.60 -2.81
N HIS A 138 -0.70 11.40 -3.47
CA HIS A 138 -1.35 10.09 -3.58
C HIS A 138 -0.58 9.15 -4.50
N ALA A 139 -0.17 9.64 -5.68
CA ALA A 139 0.63 8.88 -6.63
C ALA A 139 1.98 8.46 -6.03
N TYR A 140 2.67 9.36 -5.32
CA TYR A 140 3.90 9.07 -4.58
C TYR A 140 3.68 7.93 -3.57
N THR A 141 2.66 8.06 -2.72
CA THR A 141 2.39 7.14 -1.62
C THR A 141 2.09 5.73 -2.13
N ARG A 142 1.34 5.62 -3.24
CA ARG A 142 0.96 4.35 -3.86
C ARG A 142 2.10 3.77 -4.69
N TYR A 143 2.48 4.42 -5.79
CA TYR A 143 3.38 3.81 -6.79
C TYR A 143 4.80 3.55 -6.26
N LEU A 144 5.38 4.46 -5.47
CA LEU A 144 6.72 4.19 -4.89
C LEU A 144 6.68 3.14 -3.80
N GLY A 145 5.54 2.99 -3.11
CA GLY A 145 5.29 1.89 -2.18
C GLY A 145 5.28 0.54 -2.90
N ASP A 146 4.56 0.45 -4.02
CA ASP A 146 4.46 -0.78 -4.82
C ASP A 146 5.80 -1.20 -5.43
N LEU A 147 6.57 -0.23 -5.94
CA LEU A 147 7.92 -0.44 -6.48
C LEU A 147 8.98 -0.73 -5.41
N SER A 148 8.62 -0.61 -4.12
CA SER A 148 9.50 -0.89 -2.99
C SER A 148 9.04 -2.15 -2.25
N GLY A 149 8.10 -2.01 -1.31
CA GLY A 149 7.59 -3.12 -0.49
C GLY A 149 6.69 -4.09 -1.25
N GLY A 150 6.00 -3.61 -2.30
CA GLY A 150 5.08 -4.43 -3.10
C GLY A 150 5.75 -5.66 -3.72
N GLN A 151 7.01 -5.54 -4.16
CA GLN A 151 7.77 -6.67 -4.72
C GLN A 151 8.01 -7.80 -3.70
N VAL A 152 8.21 -7.42 -2.44
CA VAL A 152 8.38 -8.38 -1.33
C VAL A 152 7.02 -9.00 -0.98
N LEU A 153 5.97 -8.18 -0.89
CA LEU A 153 4.61 -8.65 -0.62
C LEU A 153 4.10 -9.62 -1.68
N GLY A 154 4.39 -9.40 -2.97
CA GLY A 154 4.02 -10.34 -4.03
C GLY A 154 4.60 -11.74 -3.83
N LYS A 155 5.90 -11.82 -3.46
CA LYS A 155 6.56 -13.10 -3.14
C LYS A 155 5.96 -13.77 -1.90
N ILE A 156 5.66 -12.99 -0.87
CA ILE A 156 5.03 -13.49 0.36
C ILE A 156 3.64 -14.05 0.02
N THR A 157 2.83 -13.31 -0.73
CA THR A 157 1.50 -13.75 -1.18
C THR A 157 1.56 -15.07 -1.91
N GLN A 158 2.46 -15.18 -2.91
CA GLN A 158 2.63 -16.41 -3.69
C GLN A 158 2.88 -17.61 -2.78
N LYS A 159 3.81 -17.45 -1.83
CA LYS A 159 4.19 -18.50 -0.89
C LYS A 159 3.05 -18.83 0.09
N SER A 160 2.46 -17.82 0.71
CA SER A 160 1.41 -17.96 1.73
C SER A 160 0.14 -18.61 1.18
N LEU A 161 -0.23 -18.30 -0.07
CA LEU A 161 -1.42 -18.83 -0.71
C LEU A 161 -1.17 -20.10 -1.52
N GLY A 162 0.09 -20.57 -1.60
CA GLY A 162 0.44 -21.79 -2.34
C GLY A 162 0.20 -21.68 -3.86
N LEU A 163 0.33 -20.48 -4.43
CA LEU A 163 0.05 -20.26 -5.86
C LEU A 163 1.17 -20.86 -6.72
N SER A 164 0.78 -21.76 -7.63
CA SER A 164 1.70 -22.45 -8.54
C SER A 164 2.12 -21.60 -9.74
N SER A 165 1.32 -20.60 -10.09
CA SER A 165 1.59 -19.62 -11.16
C SER A 165 1.70 -18.20 -10.58
N LYS A 166 1.90 -17.21 -11.46
CA LYS A 166 1.83 -15.77 -11.12
C LYS A 166 0.44 -15.18 -11.36
N GLU A 167 -0.53 -15.98 -11.76
CA GLU A 167 -1.91 -15.51 -11.92
C GLU A 167 -2.48 -15.11 -10.57
N GLY A 168 -3.26 -14.02 -10.54
CA GLY A 168 -3.72 -13.43 -9.30
C GLY A 168 -2.66 -12.62 -8.54
N LEU A 169 -1.48 -12.37 -9.12
CA LEU A 169 -0.41 -11.54 -8.55
C LEU A 169 0.09 -10.44 -9.51
N SER A 170 -0.67 -10.18 -10.56
CA SER A 170 -0.31 -9.25 -11.65
C SER A 170 -0.11 -7.83 -11.15
N PHE A 171 -0.86 -7.41 -10.12
CA PHE A 171 -0.71 -6.11 -9.46
C PHE A 171 0.74 -5.82 -9.05
N PHE A 172 1.46 -6.84 -8.58
CA PHE A 172 2.86 -6.72 -8.14
C PHE A 172 3.86 -6.69 -9.31
N SER A 173 3.42 -6.92 -10.55
CA SER A 173 4.26 -6.96 -11.73
C SER A 173 4.27 -5.62 -12.47
N PHE A 174 5.45 -5.09 -12.79
CA PHE A 174 5.61 -3.84 -13.53
C PHE A 174 6.36 -4.09 -14.85
N PRO A 175 5.69 -4.63 -15.88
CA PRO A 175 6.37 -5.00 -17.13
C PRO A 175 6.98 -3.80 -17.87
N GLY A 176 6.40 -2.60 -17.72
CA GLY A 176 6.96 -1.36 -18.24
C GLY A 176 8.19 -0.84 -17.47
N VAL A 177 8.49 -1.41 -16.30
CA VAL A 177 9.61 -0.97 -15.44
C VAL A 177 10.73 -2.02 -15.46
N SER A 178 11.77 -1.76 -16.26
CA SER A 178 12.93 -2.65 -16.36
C SER A 178 13.77 -2.73 -15.08
N SER A 179 13.82 -1.66 -14.29
CA SER A 179 14.53 -1.60 -13.01
C SER A 179 13.76 -0.72 -12.03
N PRO A 180 13.12 -1.31 -10.98
CA PRO A 180 12.40 -0.55 -9.98
C PRO A 180 13.25 0.54 -9.33
N HIS A 181 14.51 0.24 -9.01
CA HIS A 181 15.43 1.23 -8.43
C HIS A 181 15.64 2.44 -9.35
N ARG A 182 16.02 2.22 -10.62
CA ARG A 182 16.25 3.32 -11.57
C ARG A 182 14.97 4.10 -11.84
N PHE A 183 13.83 3.43 -11.91
CA PHE A 183 12.55 4.08 -12.14
C PHE A 183 12.12 4.94 -10.95
N LYS A 184 12.31 4.46 -9.70
CA LYS A 184 12.08 5.29 -8.51
C LYS A 184 12.96 6.54 -8.50
N GLN A 185 14.23 6.44 -8.91
CA GLN A 185 15.12 7.59 -9.05
C GLN A 185 14.62 8.57 -10.11
N LEU A 186 14.22 8.08 -11.29
CA LEU A 186 13.60 8.88 -12.34
C LEU A 186 12.35 9.60 -11.81
N TYR A 187 11.44 8.87 -11.19
CA TYR A 187 10.18 9.41 -10.66
C TYR A 187 10.43 10.51 -9.63
N ARG A 188 11.38 10.31 -8.69
CA ARG A 188 11.78 11.34 -7.72
C ARG A 188 12.37 12.57 -8.43
N GLY A 189 13.25 12.38 -9.40
CA GLY A 189 13.80 13.48 -10.20
C GLY A 189 12.73 14.29 -10.93
N ARG A 190 11.71 13.62 -11.49
CA ARG A 190 10.55 14.28 -12.12
C ARG A 190 9.71 15.04 -11.12
N MET A 191 9.46 14.46 -9.95
CA MET A 191 8.74 15.12 -8.87
C MET A 191 9.48 16.37 -8.37
N ASN A 192 10.81 16.35 -8.33
CA ASN A 192 11.63 17.50 -7.94
C ASN A 192 11.58 18.66 -8.96
N SER A 193 11.16 18.38 -10.21
CA SER A 193 10.95 19.42 -11.24
C SER A 193 9.61 20.15 -11.13
N ILE A 194 8.73 19.74 -10.20
CA ILE A 194 7.43 20.37 -10.01
C ILE A 194 7.62 21.72 -9.29
N GLU A 195 7.20 22.79 -9.94
CA GLU A 195 7.21 24.14 -9.38
C GLU A 195 5.97 24.36 -8.49
N LEU A 196 6.20 24.59 -7.19
CA LEU A 196 5.15 24.88 -6.19
C LEU A 196 5.56 26.11 -5.38
N THR A 197 4.58 26.88 -4.94
CA THR A 197 4.78 27.85 -3.86
C THR A 197 5.03 27.10 -2.54
N GLU A 198 5.64 27.76 -1.56
CA GLU A 198 5.87 27.15 -0.24
C GLU A 198 4.57 26.70 0.43
N GLU A 199 3.50 27.47 0.31
CA GLU A 199 2.18 27.09 0.83
C GLU A 199 1.65 25.79 0.19
N ARG A 200 1.71 25.68 -1.14
CA ARG A 200 1.29 24.46 -1.86
C ARG A 200 2.18 23.28 -1.54
N ARG A 201 3.48 23.51 -1.37
CA ARG A 201 4.44 22.49 -0.95
C ARG A 201 4.06 21.93 0.42
N GLU A 202 3.79 22.78 1.41
CA GLU A 202 3.34 22.33 2.73
C GLU A 202 2.02 21.57 2.68
N GLU A 203 1.05 22.02 1.87
CA GLU A 203 -0.20 21.31 1.65
C GLU A 203 0.02 19.91 1.07
N LEU A 204 0.94 19.77 0.13
CA LEU A 204 1.32 18.48 -0.46
C LEU A 204 1.92 17.55 0.60
N LEU A 205 2.82 18.05 1.46
CA LEU A 205 3.40 17.25 2.54
C LEU A 205 2.33 16.78 3.55
N ARG A 206 1.35 17.64 3.87
CA ARG A 206 0.20 17.27 4.70
C ARG A 206 -0.65 16.22 4.00
N GLU A 207 -0.89 16.38 2.70
CA GLU A 207 -1.70 15.44 1.93
C GLU A 207 -1.03 14.07 1.78
N ALA A 208 0.30 14.01 1.69
CA ALA A 208 1.03 12.75 1.68
C ALA A 208 0.81 11.98 2.99
N ASN A 209 0.82 12.68 4.14
CA ASN A 209 0.45 12.08 5.41
C ASN A 209 -1.02 11.62 5.45
N THR A 210 -1.94 12.41 4.89
CA THR A 210 -3.35 12.02 4.73
C THR A 210 -3.47 10.73 3.90
N ALA A 211 -2.74 10.60 2.80
CA ALA A 211 -2.72 9.39 1.97
C ALA A 211 -2.27 8.16 2.79
N PHE A 212 -1.20 8.26 3.58
CA PHE A 212 -0.79 7.17 4.47
C PHE A 212 -1.86 6.84 5.53
N LEU A 213 -2.47 7.85 6.15
CA LEU A 213 -3.54 7.63 7.13
C LEU A 213 -4.76 6.92 6.52
N LEU A 214 -5.14 7.27 5.29
CA LEU A 214 -6.22 6.59 4.57
C LEU A 214 -5.85 5.13 4.27
N ASN A 215 -4.61 4.83 3.88
CA ASN A 215 -4.14 3.46 3.72
C ASN A 215 -4.20 2.66 5.03
N ILE A 216 -3.76 3.25 6.14
CA ILE A 216 -3.85 2.64 7.47
C ILE A 216 -5.31 2.29 7.82
N GLN A 217 -6.23 3.23 7.61
CA GLN A 217 -7.66 3.01 7.88
C GLN A 217 -8.24 1.89 7.01
N VAL A 218 -7.82 1.77 5.74
CA VAL A 218 -8.21 0.67 4.87
C VAL A 218 -7.74 -0.67 5.44
N PHE A 219 -6.48 -0.77 5.86
CA PHE A 219 -5.96 -2.01 6.45
C PHE A 219 -6.67 -2.37 7.77
N ASP A 220 -6.96 -1.38 8.61
CA ASP A 220 -7.67 -1.60 9.87
C ASP A 220 -9.12 -2.06 9.64
N ASP A 221 -9.84 -1.45 8.70
CA ASP A 221 -11.22 -1.83 8.40
C ASP A 221 -11.31 -3.19 7.68
N LEU A 222 -10.35 -3.50 6.79
CA LEU A 222 -10.23 -4.85 6.21
C LEU A 222 -10.08 -5.91 7.30
N GLN A 223 -9.20 -5.68 8.28
CA GLN A 223 -9.02 -6.59 9.40
C GLN A 223 -10.32 -6.79 10.20
N LYS A 224 -11.10 -5.73 10.44
CA LYS A 224 -12.38 -5.80 11.15
C LYS A 224 -13.45 -6.59 10.39
N MET A 225 -13.61 -6.35 9.08
CA MET A 225 -14.61 -7.06 8.27
C MET A 225 -14.45 -8.59 8.33
N LEU A 226 -13.21 -9.05 8.44
CA LEU A 226 -12.90 -10.48 8.49
C LEU A 226 -13.06 -11.08 9.89
N SER A 227 -12.73 -10.34 10.96
CA SER A 227 -13.01 -10.79 12.32
C SER A 227 -14.51 -11.03 12.54
N VAL A 228 -15.36 -10.11 12.10
CA VAL A 228 -16.82 -10.24 12.22
C VAL A 228 -17.36 -11.44 11.45
N THR A 229 -16.84 -11.70 10.26
CA THR A 229 -17.27 -12.85 9.45
C THR A 229 -16.90 -14.19 10.11
N THR A 230 -15.75 -14.26 10.77
CA THR A 230 -15.27 -15.46 11.47
C THR A 230 -16.08 -15.72 12.74
N GLU A 231 -16.35 -14.69 13.53
CA GLU A 231 -17.20 -14.79 14.74
C GLU A 231 -18.64 -15.21 14.41
N ALA A 232 -19.21 -14.69 13.32
CA ALA A 232 -20.55 -15.08 12.87
C ALA A 232 -20.61 -16.54 12.38
N ALA A 233 -19.56 -17.03 11.71
CA ALA A 233 -19.45 -18.43 11.29
C ALA A 233 -19.36 -19.37 12.51
N ASP A 234 -18.49 -19.06 13.48
CA ASP A 234 -18.31 -19.86 14.70
C ASP A 234 -19.59 -19.88 15.58
N GLN A 235 -20.34 -18.78 15.63
CA GLN A 235 -21.64 -18.73 16.32
C GLN A 235 -22.72 -19.53 15.60
N SER A 236 -22.68 -19.60 14.26
CA SER A 236 -23.62 -20.40 13.46
C SER A 236 -23.35 -21.91 13.61
N GLU A 237 -22.08 -22.33 13.67
CA GLU A 237 -21.69 -23.72 13.93
C GLU A 237 -21.96 -24.13 15.38
N GLY A 238 -21.73 -23.22 16.34
CA GLY A 238 -22.05 -23.42 17.76
C GLY A 238 -23.55 -23.61 18.04
N ASN A 239 -24.43 -23.06 17.20
CA ASN A 239 -25.88 -23.24 17.32
C ASN A 239 -26.41 -24.50 16.62
N ALA A 240 -25.69 -25.01 15.60
CA ALA A 240 -26.00 -26.27 14.92
C ALA A 240 -25.64 -27.52 15.77
N GLY A 241 -24.81 -27.36 16.80
CA GLY A 241 -24.38 -28.45 17.69
C GLY A 241 -25.37 -28.88 18.78
N LYS A 242 -26.51 -28.20 18.97
CA LYS A 242 -27.44 -28.49 20.08
C LYS A 242 -28.47 -29.61 19.81
N THR A 243 -28.38 -30.34 18.71
CA THR A 243 -29.28 -31.48 18.47
C THR A 243 -28.57 -32.63 17.77
N LYS A 244 -27.71 -33.36 18.52
CA LYS A 244 -27.40 -34.77 18.26
C LYS A 244 -26.73 -35.43 19.48
N ASN A 245 -27.53 -36.27 20.13
CA ASN A 245 -27.20 -37.48 20.90
C ASN A 245 -25.94 -37.51 21.79
N MET A 246 -26.22 -37.40 23.09
CA MET A 246 -25.93 -38.39 24.14
C MET A 246 -25.20 -39.67 23.65
N PHE A 247 -23.90 -39.81 23.95
CA PHE A 247 -23.25 -41.11 24.20
C PHE A 247 -21.98 -40.94 25.06
N LEU A 248 -21.68 -42.00 25.81
CA LEU A 248 -20.86 -42.13 27.02
C LEU A 248 -19.39 -41.64 26.99
N SER A 249 -18.93 -41.31 28.21
CA SER A 249 -17.58 -41.02 28.70
C SER A 249 -16.57 -42.18 28.68
N LEU A 250 -15.25 -41.89 28.55
CA LEU A 250 -14.17 -42.12 29.56
C LEU A 250 -12.80 -41.53 29.09
N PRO A 251 -11.79 -41.33 29.99
CA PRO A 251 -10.73 -40.32 29.86
C PRO A 251 -9.29 -40.85 29.57
N SER A 252 -8.33 -39.91 29.59
CA SER A 252 -6.84 -39.98 29.52
C SER A 252 -6.27 -39.92 28.09
N MET A 253 -5.20 -39.18 27.77
CA MET A 253 -3.93 -39.00 28.48
C MET A 253 -3.20 -37.74 27.94
N GLN A 254 -2.52 -37.00 28.81
CA GLN A 254 -1.70 -35.83 28.45
C GLN A 254 -0.43 -36.24 27.70
N PHE A 255 -0.01 -35.44 26.72
CA PHE A 255 1.41 -35.31 26.33
C PHE A 255 1.72 -33.86 25.97
N THR A 256 2.45 -33.19 26.86
CA THR A 256 3.25 -32.00 26.59
C THR A 256 4.53 -32.39 25.86
N VAL A 257 4.81 -31.75 24.72
CA VAL A 257 6.18 -31.50 24.25
C VAL A 257 6.21 -30.10 23.64
N GLY A 258 6.93 -29.19 24.29
CA GLY A 258 7.31 -27.91 23.70
C GLY A 258 8.54 -28.06 22.79
N VAL A 259 8.85 -27.00 22.04
CA VAL A 259 10.20 -26.39 21.97
C VAL A 259 10.19 -25.20 20.98
N CYS A 260 10.63 -24.07 21.55
CA CYS A 260 11.39 -22.93 21.04
C CYS A 260 11.28 -22.43 19.59
N VAL A 261 10.75 -21.20 19.50
CA VAL A 261 11.42 -19.94 19.07
C VAL A 261 12.71 -20.07 18.26
N ALA A 262 12.66 -19.56 17.02
CA ALA A 262 13.75 -18.81 16.40
C ALA A 262 13.16 -17.58 15.68
N LEU A 263 13.14 -16.45 16.38
CA LEU A 263 12.89 -15.12 15.83
C LEU A 263 14.24 -14.53 15.40
N THR A 264 14.44 -14.32 14.11
CA THR A 264 15.54 -13.49 13.58
C THR A 264 15.01 -12.52 12.53
N THR A 265 14.79 -11.29 13.00
CA THR A 265 15.17 -10.03 12.36
C THR A 265 15.14 -9.97 10.82
N VAL A 266 14.03 -9.49 10.26
CA VAL A 266 14.04 -8.75 8.98
C VAL A 266 13.19 -7.50 9.15
N GLY A 267 13.81 -6.47 9.73
CA GLY A 267 13.27 -5.13 9.79
C GLY A 267 14.44 -4.17 9.72
N LEU A 268 14.80 -3.75 8.50
CA LEU A 268 15.71 -2.63 8.14
C LEU A 268 16.16 -2.65 6.66
N GLY A 269 15.57 -3.49 5.79
CA GLY A 269 16.01 -3.62 4.39
C GLY A 269 15.35 -2.69 3.36
N LEU A 270 14.32 -1.91 3.72
CA LEU A 270 13.56 -1.12 2.73
C LEU A 270 13.91 0.38 2.68
N TYR A 271 14.93 0.83 3.43
CA TYR A 271 15.28 2.26 3.50
C TYR A 271 16.53 2.70 2.73
N ALA A 272 17.15 1.79 1.96
CA ALA A 272 18.19 2.14 1.01
C ALA A 272 17.77 1.64 -0.37
N LEU A 273 17.78 2.54 -1.37
CA LEU A 273 17.39 2.42 -2.80
C LEU A 273 16.11 3.21 -3.18
#